data_AF-A0A956DCF3-F1
#
_entry.id   AF-A0A956DCF3-F1
#
_cell.length_a   1.000
_cell.length_b   1.000
_cell.length_c   1.000
_cell.angle_alpha   90.00
_cell.angle_beta   90.00
_cell.angle_gamma   90.00
#
_symmetry.space_group_name_H-M   'P 1'
#
loop_
_entity.id
_entity.type
_entity.pdbx_description
1 polymer ?
#
loop_
_entity_poly.entity_id
_entity_poly.type
_entity_poly.pdbx_seq_one_letter_code
_entity_poly.pdbx_strand_id
1 'polypeptide(L)'
;MPALPAAPTLPARVAAGGVGGGWRPMPAPVPTATLAPPPVVAAPMPAAYPVAPAPTPSVDASVEAYSRALGLLRERRVPEALRAFDTFLADHGNSPRAAAARYWRAEALYVLRRYGEAQAAFDAYLVSHPRGDRAPDALLKLGLCHEHMGDRGAALRTYERLRREYPSSVAARLASREDA
;
A
#
# COMPACT_ATOMS: atom_id res chain seq x y z
N MET A 1 -34.84 10.36 -18.52
CA MET A 1 -34.59 11.24 -19.67
C MET A 1 -35.11 12.62 -19.30
N PRO A 2 -34.43 13.73 -19.64
CA PRO A 2 -33.17 14.22 -19.07
C PRO A 2 -33.34 15.68 -18.56
N ALA A 3 -32.20 16.34 -18.30
CA ALA A 3 -31.98 17.80 -18.35
C ALA A 3 -31.68 18.48 -17.01
N LEU A 4 -30.38 18.48 -16.67
CA LEU A 4 -29.72 19.70 -16.22
C LEU A 4 -29.95 20.81 -17.25
N PRO A 5 -30.12 22.06 -16.79
CA PRO A 5 -29.33 23.12 -17.41
C PRO A 5 -28.73 24.13 -16.42
N ALA A 6 -27.44 24.36 -16.65
CA ALA A 6 -26.78 25.66 -16.80
C ALA A 6 -26.79 26.70 -15.65
N ALA A 7 -25.58 26.95 -15.14
CA ALA A 7 -25.18 28.25 -14.60
C ALA A 7 -25.35 29.35 -15.66
N PRO A 8 -25.64 30.59 -15.22
CA PRO A 8 -24.80 31.67 -15.73
C PRO A 8 -24.57 32.84 -14.74
N THR A 9 -23.55 33.63 -15.09
CA THR A 9 -23.49 35.10 -15.04
C THR A 9 -22.48 35.71 -14.07
N LEU A 10 -21.29 35.99 -14.62
CA LEU A 10 -20.42 37.09 -14.21
C LEU A 10 -21.13 38.43 -14.40
N PRO A 11 -20.88 39.42 -13.53
CA PRO A 11 -20.82 40.81 -13.95
C PRO A 11 -19.38 41.26 -14.16
N ALA A 12 -19.23 42.02 -15.23
CA ALA A 12 -18.02 42.57 -15.76
C ALA A 12 -17.71 43.98 -15.21
N ARG A 13 -16.46 44.36 -15.45
CA ARG A 13 -15.97 45.69 -15.87
C ARG A 13 -15.79 46.82 -14.86
N VAL A 14 -14.82 47.64 -15.31
CA VAL A 14 -14.56 49.08 -15.10
C VAL A 14 -13.51 49.35 -14.02
N ALA A 15 -12.51 50.23 -14.19
CA ALA A 15 -11.80 50.87 -15.29
C ALA A 15 -10.76 51.82 -14.63
N ALA A 16 -9.77 52.24 -15.43
CA ALA A 16 -9.00 53.50 -15.32
C ALA A 16 -8.00 53.64 -14.15
N GLY A 17 -6.78 54.15 -14.36
CA GLY A 17 -6.15 54.69 -15.56
C GLY A 17 -5.06 55.70 -15.19
N GLY A 18 -3.87 55.49 -15.77
CA GLY A 18 -2.89 56.51 -16.16
C GLY A 18 -2.00 57.13 -15.07
N VAL A 19 -0.85 57.74 -15.37
CA VAL A 19 0.01 57.85 -16.57
C VAL A 19 1.25 58.64 -16.13
N GLY A 20 2.37 58.44 -16.82
CA GLY A 20 3.53 59.37 -16.85
C GLY A 20 4.83 58.63 -16.61
N GLY A 21 5.78 58.50 -17.54
CA GLY A 21 6.07 59.23 -18.77
C GLY A 21 7.58 59.47 -18.79
N GLY A 22 8.28 58.94 -19.78
CA GLY A 22 9.74 59.11 -19.87
C GLY A 22 10.42 58.27 -20.95
N TRP A 23 10.06 58.49 -22.21
CA TRP A 23 10.81 58.00 -23.37
C TRP A 23 11.90 59.00 -23.75
N ARG A 24 13.14 58.52 -23.96
CA ARG A 24 14.05 59.07 -24.98
C ARG A 24 14.95 57.96 -25.57
N PRO A 25 14.94 57.76 -26.90
CA PRO A 25 15.77 56.80 -27.63
C PRO A 25 17.01 57.47 -28.24
N MET A 26 18.05 56.68 -28.60
CA MET A 26 18.91 56.80 -29.82
C MET A 26 20.07 55.75 -29.85
N PRO A 27 20.73 55.49 -31.02
CA PRO A 27 20.95 54.13 -31.55
C PRO A 27 22.42 53.67 -31.76
N ALA A 28 22.56 52.45 -32.30
CA ALA A 28 23.73 51.54 -32.50
C ALA A 28 24.93 52.06 -33.34
N PRO A 29 26.09 51.36 -33.42
CA PRO A 29 26.26 50.20 -34.34
C PRO A 29 27.14 49.01 -33.84
N VAL A 30 26.94 47.85 -34.47
CA VAL A 30 27.75 46.61 -34.33
C VAL A 30 29.09 46.71 -35.10
N PRO A 31 30.10 45.92 -34.69
CA PRO A 31 30.81 45.14 -35.70
C PRO A 31 30.89 43.63 -35.39
N THR A 32 30.57 42.85 -36.42
CA THR A 32 30.71 41.41 -36.56
C THR A 32 32.19 41.01 -36.58
N ALA A 33 32.56 40.01 -35.78
CA ALA A 33 33.80 39.25 -35.96
C ALA A 33 33.55 37.75 -35.72
N THR A 34 33.35 37.05 -36.84
CA THR A 34 33.86 35.71 -37.20
C THR A 34 34.32 34.74 -36.11
N LEU A 35 33.72 33.54 -36.12
CA LEU A 35 34.35 32.19 -36.16
C LEU A 35 33.74 31.20 -35.14
N ALA A 36 32.93 30.27 -35.65
CA ALA A 36 32.79 28.84 -35.30
C ALA A 36 32.60 28.39 -33.80
N PRO A 37 31.85 27.29 -33.55
CA PRO A 37 31.17 27.04 -32.28
C PRO A 37 32.09 26.50 -31.17
N PRO A 38 31.90 26.89 -29.89
CA PRO A 38 32.38 26.08 -28.78
C PRO A 38 31.43 24.89 -28.52
N PRO A 39 31.97 23.74 -28.08
CA PRO A 39 31.24 22.49 -27.94
C PRO A 39 30.12 22.60 -26.91
N VAL A 40 29.05 21.84 -27.14
CA VAL A 40 28.07 21.47 -26.12
C VAL A 40 28.83 20.75 -25.02
N VAL A 41 29.31 21.49 -24.02
CA VAL A 41 29.66 20.89 -22.73
C VAL A 41 28.32 20.55 -22.12
N ALA A 42 27.91 19.30 -22.31
CA ALA A 42 26.88 18.67 -21.53
C ALA A 42 27.20 18.96 -20.05
N ALA A 43 26.49 19.92 -19.47
CA ALA A 43 26.45 20.04 -18.03
C ALA A 43 25.96 18.69 -17.52
N PRO A 44 26.74 17.94 -16.72
CA PRO A 44 26.18 16.80 -16.05
C PRO A 44 25.05 17.34 -15.19
N MET A 45 23.82 16.85 -15.41
CA MET A 45 22.78 16.92 -14.40
C MET A 45 23.45 16.60 -13.06
N PRO A 46 23.27 17.41 -11.99
CA PRO A 46 23.59 16.89 -10.68
C PRO A 46 22.73 15.64 -10.52
N ALA A 47 23.43 14.51 -10.53
CA ALA A 47 22.93 13.18 -10.35
C ALA A 47 21.98 13.17 -9.16
N ALA A 48 20.95 12.34 -9.29
CA ALA A 48 20.16 11.77 -8.21
C ALA A 48 20.66 12.17 -6.82
N TYR A 49 19.90 13.01 -6.12
CA TYR A 49 20.04 13.05 -4.67
C TYR A 49 19.90 11.60 -4.20
N PRO A 50 20.92 10.96 -3.61
CA PRO A 50 20.64 9.83 -2.77
C PRO A 50 19.83 10.44 -1.62
N VAL A 51 18.51 10.26 -1.64
CA VAL A 51 17.75 10.28 -0.38
C VAL A 51 18.32 9.11 0.39
N ALA A 52 19.41 9.37 1.13
CA ALA A 52 19.83 8.49 2.20
C ALA A 52 18.57 8.30 3.06
N PRO A 53 18.08 7.06 3.26
CA PRO A 53 16.98 6.86 4.16
C PRO A 53 17.47 7.36 5.52
N ALA A 54 16.83 8.41 6.04
CA ALA A 54 16.95 8.74 7.44
C ALA A 54 16.75 7.42 8.21
N PRO A 55 17.54 7.11 9.24
CA PRO A 55 17.25 5.97 10.09
C PRO A 55 15.88 6.26 10.71
N THR A 56 14.82 5.68 10.15
CA THR A 56 13.47 5.89 10.62
C THR A 56 13.34 5.04 11.88
N PRO A 57 13.34 5.62 13.09
CA PRO A 57 13.16 4.84 14.32
C PRO A 57 11.85 4.03 14.27
N SER A 58 10.87 4.46 13.48
CA SER A 58 9.60 3.75 13.26
C SER A 58 9.75 2.44 12.48
N VAL A 59 10.75 2.26 11.61
CA VAL A 59 10.93 1.01 10.88
C VAL A 59 11.66 0.01 11.75
N ASP A 60 12.76 0.40 12.40
CA ASP A 60 13.50 -0.47 13.33
C ASP A 60 12.64 -0.91 14.53
N ALA A 61 11.92 0.02 15.17
CA ALA A 61 10.97 -0.33 16.24
C ALA A 61 9.87 -1.26 15.75
N SER A 62 9.37 -1.07 14.52
CA SER A 62 8.37 -1.97 13.96
C SER A 62 8.93 -3.37 13.69
N VAL A 63 10.18 -3.47 13.25
CA VAL A 63 10.84 -4.76 13.01
C VAL A 63 11.06 -5.49 14.33
N GLU A 64 11.52 -4.78 15.36
CA GLU A 64 11.72 -5.35 16.70
C GLU A 64 10.40 -5.84 17.30
N ALA A 65 9.37 -5.00 17.36
CA ALA A 65 8.06 -5.37 17.91
C ALA A 65 7.42 -6.55 17.16
N TYR A 66 7.53 -6.58 15.83
CA TYR A 66 7.06 -7.70 15.01
C TYR A 66 7.84 -8.99 15.29
N SER A 67 9.17 -8.91 15.39
CA SER A 67 10.02 -10.07 15.68
C SER A 67 9.75 -10.65 17.07
N ARG A 68 9.51 -9.80 18.07
CA ARG A 68 9.11 -10.20 19.42
C ARG A 68 7.78 -10.94 19.41
N ALA A 69 6.77 -10.41 18.70
CA ALA A 69 5.46 -11.05 18.58
C ALA A 69 5.56 -12.42 17.90
N LEU A 70 6.41 -12.56 16.87
CA LEU A 70 6.71 -13.85 16.26
C LEU A 70 7.43 -14.83 17.20
N GLY A 71 8.33 -14.34 18.06
CA GLY A 71 8.96 -15.13 19.11
C GLY A 71 7.93 -15.80 20.01
N LEU A 72 6.92 -15.03 20.44
CA LEU A 72 5.82 -15.55 21.27
C LEU A 72 5.00 -16.65 20.56
N LEU A 73 4.75 -16.51 19.24
CA LEU A 73 4.10 -17.59 18.47
C LEU A 73 4.95 -18.86 18.43
N ARG A 74 6.27 -18.72 18.25
CA ARG A 74 7.21 -19.84 18.21
C ARG A 74 7.29 -20.55 19.57
N GLU A 75 7.21 -19.80 20.66
CA GLU A 75 7.13 -20.31 22.03
C GLU A 75 5.77 -20.93 22.39
N ARG A 76 4.82 -21.01 21.44
CA ARG A 76 3.43 -21.46 21.67
C ARG A 76 2.64 -20.57 22.63
N ARG A 77 3.14 -19.38 22.94
CA ARG A 77 2.47 -18.36 23.76
C ARG A 77 1.52 -17.52 22.90
N VAL A 78 0.58 -18.21 22.24
CA VAL A 78 -0.33 -17.63 21.26
C VAL A 78 -1.21 -16.49 21.82
N PRO A 79 -1.76 -16.57 23.06
CA PRO A 79 -2.54 -15.46 23.62
C PRO A 79 -1.72 -14.18 23.80
N GLU A 80 -0.45 -14.32 24.17
CA GLU A 80 0.46 -13.19 24.37
C GLU A 80 0.92 -12.64 23.02
N ALA A 81 1.19 -13.52 22.06
CA ALA A 81 1.48 -13.13 20.69
C ALA A 81 0.33 -12.32 20.08
N LEU A 82 -0.92 -12.73 20.29
CA LEU A 82 -2.10 -12.00 19.83
C LEU A 82 -2.10 -10.56 20.35
N ARG A 83 -1.92 -10.38 21.66
CA ARG A 83 -1.82 -9.04 22.29
C ARG A 83 -0.65 -8.23 21.76
N ALA A 84 0.49 -8.87 21.52
CA ALA A 84 1.66 -8.21 20.94
C ALA A 84 1.39 -7.74 19.49
N PHE A 85 0.68 -8.53 18.68
CA PHE A 85 0.26 -8.12 17.34
C PHE A 85 -0.82 -7.03 17.37
N ASP A 86 -1.77 -7.07 18.32
CA ASP A 86 -2.75 -6.00 18.51
C ASP A 86 -2.04 -4.67 18.80
N THR A 87 -1.10 -4.69 19.74
CA THR A 87 -0.28 -3.52 20.11
C THR A 87 0.54 -3.03 18.92
N PHE A 88 1.20 -3.94 18.21
CA PHE A 88 1.95 -3.63 17.00
C PHE A 88 1.10 -2.95 15.93
N LEU A 89 -0.14 -3.41 15.71
CA LEU A 89 -1.02 -2.81 14.71
C LEU A 89 -1.57 -1.46 15.14
N ALA A 90 -1.71 -1.21 16.45
CA ALA A 90 -2.06 0.09 16.99
C ALA A 90 -0.90 1.10 16.82
N ASP A 91 0.32 0.71 17.17
CA ASP A 91 1.48 1.60 17.18
C ASP A 91 2.14 1.75 15.79
N HIS A 92 2.08 0.69 14.98
CA HIS A 92 2.80 0.56 13.71
C HIS A 92 1.90 0.11 12.55
N GLY A 93 0.63 0.52 12.56
CA GLY A 93 -0.39 0.11 11.57
C GLY A 93 -0.10 0.50 10.11
N ASN A 94 0.82 1.44 9.88
CA ASN A 94 1.27 1.89 8.55
C ASN A 94 2.68 1.37 8.18
N SER A 95 3.29 0.54 9.03
CA SER A 95 4.61 -0.03 8.74
C SER A 95 4.54 -1.02 7.57
N PRO A 96 5.67 -1.26 6.86
CA PRO A 96 5.72 -2.30 5.83
C PRO A 96 5.45 -3.72 6.38
N ARG A 97 5.53 -3.90 7.71
CA ARG A 97 5.22 -5.16 8.40
C ARG A 97 3.78 -5.25 8.88
N ALA A 98 2.98 -4.18 8.78
CA ALA A 98 1.59 -4.17 9.21
C ALA A 98 0.74 -5.23 8.50
N ALA A 99 0.92 -5.41 7.20
CA ALA A 99 0.24 -6.46 6.44
C ALA A 99 0.58 -7.86 6.97
N ALA A 100 1.86 -8.15 7.16
CA ALA A 100 2.32 -9.42 7.70
C ALA A 100 1.83 -9.65 9.14
N ALA A 101 1.81 -8.60 9.98
CA ALA A 101 1.31 -8.67 11.34
C ALA A 101 -0.20 -8.95 11.40
N ARG A 102 -1.01 -8.34 10.53
CA ARG A 102 -2.45 -8.65 10.40
C ARG A 102 -2.66 -10.13 10.07
N TYR A 103 -1.87 -10.67 9.15
CA TYR A 103 -1.89 -12.10 8.83
C TYR A 103 -1.55 -12.98 10.04
N TRP A 104 -0.44 -12.71 10.74
CA TRP A 104 -0.05 -13.53 11.90
C TRP A 104 -0.99 -13.40 13.09
N ARG A 105 -1.62 -12.23 13.26
CA ARG A 105 -2.71 -12.04 14.22
C ARG A 105 -3.90 -12.94 13.91
N ALA A 106 -4.31 -13.03 12.64
CA ALA A 106 -5.38 -13.93 12.20
C ALA A 106 -4.99 -15.40 12.42
N GLU A 107 -3.73 -15.75 12.16
CA GLU A 107 -3.20 -17.09 12.45
C GLU A 107 -3.19 -17.40 13.96
N ALA A 108 -2.84 -16.42 14.80
CA ALA A 108 -2.93 -16.57 16.25
C ALA A 108 -4.38 -16.84 16.70
N LEU A 109 -5.36 -16.12 16.15
CA LEU A 109 -6.78 -16.37 16.40
C LEU A 109 -7.20 -17.78 15.97
N TYR A 110 -6.74 -18.23 14.81
CA TYR A 110 -6.99 -19.58 14.31
C TYR A 110 -6.44 -20.65 15.27
N VAL A 111 -5.21 -20.49 15.75
CA VAL A 111 -4.59 -21.44 16.69
C VAL A 111 -5.29 -21.43 18.04
N LEU A 112 -5.83 -20.29 18.48
CA LEU A 112 -6.70 -20.18 19.66
C LEU A 112 -8.11 -20.75 19.43
N ARG A 113 -8.39 -21.33 18.26
CA ARG A 113 -9.72 -21.84 17.85
C ARG A 113 -10.81 -20.77 17.84
N ARG A 114 -10.43 -19.50 17.74
CA ARG A 114 -11.36 -18.36 17.60
C ARG A 114 -11.68 -18.16 16.12
N TYR A 115 -12.29 -19.18 15.51
CA TYR A 115 -12.44 -19.27 14.06
C TYR A 115 -13.29 -18.14 13.45
N GLY A 116 -14.34 -17.68 14.15
CA GLY A 116 -15.14 -16.54 13.68
C GLY A 116 -14.36 -15.23 13.62
N GLU A 117 -13.50 -14.97 14.60
CA GLU A 117 -12.64 -13.79 14.59
C GLU A 117 -11.47 -13.93 13.61
N ALA A 118 -10.93 -15.15 13.48
CA ALA A 118 -9.91 -15.45 12.48
C ALA A 118 -10.46 -15.24 11.06
N GLN A 119 -11.68 -15.70 10.78
CA GLN A 119 -12.37 -15.48 9.50
C GLN A 119 -12.46 -13.98 9.19
N ALA A 120 -12.96 -13.16 10.11
CA ALA A 120 -13.07 -11.72 9.93
C ALA A 120 -11.69 -11.06 9.70
N ALA A 121 -10.66 -11.51 10.40
CA ALA A 121 -9.31 -10.98 10.26
C ALA A 121 -8.66 -11.36 8.92
N PHE A 122 -8.85 -12.61 8.44
CA PHE A 122 -8.38 -13.04 7.12
C PHE A 122 -9.15 -12.34 6.00
N ASP A 123 -10.45 -12.16 6.13
CA ASP A 123 -11.27 -11.44 5.14
C ASP A 123 -10.80 -9.98 5.00
N ALA A 124 -10.63 -9.27 6.13
CA ALA A 124 -10.09 -7.91 6.13
C ALA A 124 -8.68 -7.82 5.51
N TYR A 125 -7.83 -8.82 5.74
CA TYR A 125 -6.53 -8.91 5.11
C TYR A 125 -6.64 -9.07 3.58
N LEU A 126 -7.55 -9.93 3.10
CA LEU A 126 -7.76 -10.17 1.67
C LEU A 126 -8.39 -8.96 0.94
N VAL A 127 -9.27 -8.22 1.61
CA VAL A 127 -9.84 -6.97 1.07
C VAL A 127 -8.76 -5.91 0.90
N SER A 128 -7.86 -5.79 1.89
CA SER A 128 -6.78 -4.80 1.84
C SER A 128 -5.60 -5.22 0.96
N HIS A 129 -5.33 -6.52 0.84
CA HIS A 129 -4.19 -7.08 0.11
C HIS A 129 -4.60 -8.22 -0.84
N PRO A 130 -5.46 -7.95 -1.84
CA PRO A 130 -6.00 -8.97 -2.75
C PRO A 130 -4.96 -9.55 -3.72
N ARG A 131 -3.74 -9.01 -3.76
CA ARG A 131 -2.61 -9.51 -4.58
C ARG A 131 -1.31 -9.65 -3.79
N GLY A 132 -1.39 -9.65 -2.46
CA GLY A 132 -0.20 -9.78 -1.62
C GLY A 132 0.41 -11.19 -1.70
N ASP A 133 1.70 -11.32 -1.38
CA ASP A 133 2.41 -12.61 -1.41
C ASP A 133 1.74 -13.68 -0.54
N ARG A 134 1.06 -13.27 0.54
CA ARG A 134 0.33 -14.16 1.46
C ARG A 134 -1.18 -14.19 1.25
N ALA A 135 -1.68 -13.53 0.21
CA ALA A 135 -3.09 -13.64 -0.17
C ALA A 135 -3.52 -15.10 -0.44
N PRO A 136 -2.74 -15.95 -1.15
CA PRO A 136 -3.12 -17.36 -1.33
C PRO A 136 -3.16 -18.13 0.01
N ASP A 137 -2.19 -17.90 0.90
CA ASP A 137 -2.19 -18.54 2.23
C ASP A 137 -3.34 -18.06 3.11
N ALA A 138 -3.68 -16.77 3.07
CA ALA A 138 -4.82 -16.21 3.79
C ALA A 138 -6.16 -16.78 3.30
N LEU A 139 -6.32 -16.96 1.98
CA LEU A 139 -7.50 -17.62 1.40
C LEU A 139 -7.62 -19.08 1.84
N LEU A 140 -6.52 -19.82 1.86
CA LEU A 140 -6.51 -21.19 2.37
C LEU A 140 -6.93 -21.22 3.85
N LYS A 141 -6.35 -20.34 4.68
CA LYS A 141 -6.70 -20.24 6.10
C LYS A 141 -8.14 -19.82 6.33
N LEU A 142 -8.69 -18.94 5.49
CA LEU A 142 -10.10 -18.57 5.53
C LEU A 142 -11.01 -19.78 5.26
N GLY A 143 -10.70 -20.58 4.24
CA GLY A 143 -11.43 -21.82 3.97
C GLY A 143 -11.35 -22.82 5.13
N LEU A 144 -10.17 -22.96 5.75
CA LEU A 144 -10.01 -23.80 6.94
C LEU A 144 -10.80 -23.28 8.14
N CYS A 145 -10.92 -21.97 8.31
CA CYS A 145 -11.81 -21.39 9.33
C CYS A 145 -13.26 -21.83 9.10
N HIS A 146 -13.74 -21.73 7.86
CA HIS A 146 -15.09 -22.16 7.48
C HIS A 146 -15.33 -23.65 7.75
N GLU A 147 -14.39 -24.52 7.40
CA GLU A 147 -14.46 -25.96 7.74
C GLU A 147 -14.60 -26.18 9.25
N HIS A 148 -13.77 -25.50 10.05
CA HIS A 148 -13.81 -25.63 11.50
C HIS A 148 -15.09 -25.08 12.15
N MET A 149 -15.79 -24.16 11.47
CA MET A 149 -17.10 -23.67 11.91
C MET A 149 -18.25 -24.55 11.41
N GLY A 150 -17.99 -25.52 10.54
CA GLY A 150 -19.01 -26.38 9.93
C GLY A 150 -19.65 -25.81 8.65
N ASP A 151 -19.17 -24.65 8.18
CA ASP A 151 -19.66 -23.98 6.98
C ASP A 151 -18.99 -24.52 5.71
N ARG A 152 -19.14 -25.82 5.45
CA ARG A 152 -18.49 -26.49 4.31
C ARG A 152 -18.79 -25.78 2.98
N GLY A 153 -20.03 -25.34 2.77
CA GLY A 153 -20.39 -24.60 1.56
C GLY A 153 -19.59 -23.29 1.38
N ALA A 154 -19.23 -22.59 2.46
CA ALA A 154 -18.40 -21.40 2.39
C ALA A 154 -16.91 -21.74 2.20
N ALA A 155 -16.45 -22.84 2.79
CA ALA A 155 -15.10 -23.34 2.59
C ALA A 155 -14.83 -23.70 1.12
N LEU A 156 -15.70 -24.51 0.50
CA LEU A 156 -15.58 -24.91 -0.91
C LEU A 156 -15.50 -23.67 -1.82
N ARG A 157 -16.39 -22.68 -1.66
CA ARG A 157 -16.34 -21.43 -2.44
C ARG A 157 -15.02 -20.68 -2.26
N THR A 158 -14.45 -20.71 -1.06
CA THR A 158 -13.16 -20.06 -0.76
C THR A 158 -12.00 -20.79 -1.42
N TYR A 159 -12.01 -22.13 -1.38
CA TYR A 159 -11.01 -22.97 -2.04
C TYR A 159 -11.10 -22.89 -3.57
N GLU A 160 -12.29 -22.85 -4.14
CA GLU A 160 -12.52 -22.57 -5.56
C GLU A 160 -11.96 -21.22 -5.97
N ARG A 161 -12.25 -20.18 -5.18
CA ARG A 161 -11.69 -18.84 -5.39
C ARG A 161 -10.17 -18.86 -5.38
N LEU A 162 -9.56 -19.54 -4.40
CA LEU A 162 -8.11 -19.72 -4.31
C LEU A 162 -7.53 -20.41 -5.54
N ARG A 163 -8.17 -21.49 -6.02
CA ARG A 163 -7.72 -22.21 -7.22
C ARG A 163 -7.86 -21.36 -8.48
N ARG A 164 -8.88 -20.52 -8.57
CA ARG A 164 -9.12 -19.63 -9.71
C ARG A 164 -8.16 -18.45 -9.74
N GLU A 165 -7.93 -17.81 -8.59
CA GLU A 165 -7.09 -16.61 -8.48
C GLU A 165 -5.59 -16.96 -8.38
N TYR A 166 -5.24 -18.11 -7.79
CA TYR A 166 -3.86 -18.53 -7.53
C TYR A 166 -3.58 -19.99 -7.91
N PRO A 167 -3.81 -20.40 -9.18
CA PRO A 167 -3.71 -21.80 -9.60
C PRO A 167 -2.33 -22.44 -9.41
N SER A 168 -1.25 -21.65 -9.46
CA SER A 168 0.13 -22.13 -9.31
C SER A 168 0.65 -22.13 -7.88
N SER A 169 -0.14 -21.64 -6.91
CA SER A 169 0.30 -21.52 -5.52
C SER A 169 0.33 -22.88 -4.80
N VAL A 170 1.20 -23.00 -3.79
CA VAL A 170 1.18 -24.15 -2.87
C VAL A 170 -0.17 -24.25 -2.17
N ALA A 171 -0.74 -23.10 -1.77
CA ALA A 171 -2.03 -23.03 -1.13
C ALA A 171 -3.16 -23.62 -1.98
N ALA A 172 -3.20 -23.36 -3.29
CA ALA A 172 -4.23 -23.94 -4.18
C ALA A 172 -4.10 -25.47 -4.30
N ARG A 173 -2.87 -25.99 -4.32
CA ARG A 173 -2.62 -27.44 -4.29
C ARG A 173 -3.06 -28.06 -2.96
N LEU A 174 -2.84 -27.36 -1.85
CA LEU A 174 -3.27 -27.82 -0.53
C LEU A 174 -4.80 -27.78 -0.39
N ALA A 175 -5.45 -26.70 -0.82
CA ALA A 175 -6.91 -26.59 -0.81
C ALA A 175 -7.60 -27.73 -1.57
N SER A 176 -7.01 -28.19 -2.70
CA SER A 176 -7.54 -29.33 -3.45
C SER A 176 -7.53 -30.65 -2.66
N ARG A 177 -6.71 -30.77 -1.60
CA ARG A 177 -6.70 -31.92 -0.69
C ARG A 177 -7.70 -31.77 0.45
N GLU A 178 -7.92 -30.55 0.91
CA GLU A 178 -8.90 -30.25 1.97
C GLU A 178 -10.35 -30.32 1.46
N ASP A 179 -10.56 -30.10 0.16
CA ASP A 179 -11.88 -30.15 -0.52
C ASP A 179 -12.36 -31.58 -0.83
N ALA A 180 -11.44 -32.56 -0.82
CA ALA A 180 -11.65 -33.96 -1.23
C ALA A 180 -12.36 -34.81 -0.16
#